data_AF-A0A0C9R3H4-F1
#
_entry.id   AF-A0A0C9R3H4-F1
#
_cell.length_a   1.000
_cell.length_b   1.000
_cell.length_c   1.000
_cell.angle_alpha   90.00
_cell.angle_beta   90.00
_cell.angle_gamma   90.00
#
_symmetry.space_group_name_H-M   'P 1'
#
loop_
_entity.id
_entity.type
_entity.pdbx_description
1 polymer ?
#
loop_
_entity_poly.entity_id
_entity_poly.type
_entity_poly.pdbx_seq_one_letter_code
_entity_poly.pdbx_strand_id
1 'polypeptide(L)'
;DRTIFVLQKLLAKISKKNQRIGTIKDNIEGKVHQRCADQQKNLISCLETLNIPKIQKIMMTECLKSSSPEDSDFSETWTFLSLLLYIESPRTYKYLLINKFMNLPPIKTMKRYLHQIKIECQF
;
A
#
# COMPACT_ATOMS: atom_id res chain seq x y z
N ASP A 1 11.42 -50.63 20.95
CA ASP A 1 12.46 -49.57 20.97
C ASP A 1 13.02 -49.14 19.62
N ARG A 2 13.44 -50.06 18.74
CA ARG A 2 14.06 -49.70 17.45
C ARG A 2 13.17 -48.82 16.54
N THR A 3 11.86 -49.09 16.50
CA THR A 3 10.90 -48.32 15.71
C THR A 3 10.72 -46.89 16.23
N ILE A 4 10.67 -46.71 17.55
CA ILE A 4 10.56 -45.40 18.21
C ILE A 4 11.80 -44.55 17.90
N PHE A 5 12.99 -45.14 17.96
CA PHE A 5 14.24 -44.47 17.61
C PHE A 5 14.29 -44.02 16.14
N VAL A 6 13.79 -44.85 15.22
CA VAL A 6 13.72 -44.50 13.78
C VAL A 6 12.74 -43.33 13.55
N LEU A 7 11.59 -43.33 14.23
CA LEU A 7 10.62 -42.24 14.14
C LEU A 7 11.17 -40.92 14.70
N GLN A 8 11.87 -40.95 15.83
CA GLN A 8 12.53 -39.77 16.40
C GLN A 8 13.59 -39.19 15.44
N LYS A 9 14.37 -40.06 14.78
CA LYS A 9 15.35 -39.64 13.77
C LYS A 9 14.71 -39.03 12.53
N LEU A 10 13.54 -39.54 12.11
CA LEU A 10 12.78 -38.97 10.99
C LEU A 10 12.19 -37.59 11.36
N LEU A 11 11.61 -37.45 12.55
CA LEU A 11 11.09 -36.17 13.04
C LEU A 11 12.18 -35.09 13.12
N ALA A 12 13.36 -35.43 13.64
CA ALA A 12 14.50 -34.51 13.69
C ALA A 12 14.94 -34.06 12.27
N LYS A 13 14.94 -34.97 11.29
CA LYS A 13 15.25 -34.65 9.89
C LYS A 13 14.20 -33.73 9.26
N ILE A 14 12.91 -33.98 9.53
CA ILE A 14 11.81 -33.15 9.03
C ILE A 14 11.87 -31.75 9.65
N SER A 15 12.08 -31.65 10.97
CA SER A 15 12.23 -30.37 11.67
C SER A 15 13.37 -29.53 11.10
N LYS A 16 14.55 -30.13 10.88
CA LYS A 16 15.69 -29.44 10.27
C LYS A 16 15.43 -28.99 8.83
N LYS A 17 14.69 -29.79 8.04
CA LYS A 17 14.25 -29.39 6.69
C LYS A 17 13.27 -28.23 6.76
N ASN A 18 12.29 -28.26 7.66
CA ASN A 18 11.31 -27.18 7.83
C ASN A 18 11.98 -25.86 8.25
N GLN A 19 12.96 -25.91 9.15
CA GLN A 19 13.74 -24.73 9.54
C GLN A 19 14.49 -24.12 8.35
N ARG A 20 15.10 -24.98 7.50
CA ARG A 20 15.80 -24.53 6.28
C ARG A 20 14.83 -23.95 5.25
N ILE A 21 13.64 -24.53 5.11
CA ILE A 21 12.58 -24.00 4.25
C ILE A 21 12.13 -22.62 4.76
N GLY A 22 11.95 -22.46 6.07
CA GLY A 22 11.63 -21.16 6.69
C GLY A 22 12.65 -20.09 6.36
N THR A 23 13.94 -20.38 6.56
CA THR A 23 15.02 -19.42 6.24
C THR A 23 15.10 -19.08 4.75
N ILE A 24 14.86 -20.04 3.86
CA ILE A 24 14.81 -19.78 2.41
C ILE A 24 13.60 -18.90 2.07
N LYS A 25 12.43 -19.16 2.67
CA LYS A 25 11.22 -18.37 2.49
C LYS A 25 11.46 -16.93 2.90
N ASP A 26 11.97 -16.69 4.11
CA ASP A 26 12.23 -15.34 4.61
C ASP A 26 13.23 -14.57 3.72
N ASN A 27 14.26 -15.28 3.20
CA ASN A 27 15.24 -14.69 2.29
C ASN A 27 14.62 -14.32 0.93
N ILE A 28 13.74 -15.16 0.39
CA ILE A 28 13.00 -14.86 -0.85
C ILE A 28 12.06 -13.69 -0.64
N GLU A 29 11.29 -13.68 0.46
CA GLU A 29 10.37 -12.58 0.79
C GLU A 29 11.12 -11.25 0.91
N GLY A 30 12.27 -11.22 1.61
CA GLY A 30 13.13 -10.04 1.68
C GLY A 30 13.64 -9.57 0.32
N LYS A 31 14.11 -10.50 -0.53
CA LYS A 31 14.59 -10.16 -1.89
C LYS A 31 13.48 -9.67 -2.81
N VAL A 32 12.28 -10.25 -2.72
CA VAL A 32 11.10 -9.81 -3.48
C VAL A 32 10.70 -8.41 -3.05
N HIS A 33 10.64 -8.16 -1.73
CA HIS A 33 10.32 -6.84 -1.20
C HIS A 33 11.31 -5.77 -1.68
N GLN A 34 12.61 -6.08 -1.63
CA GLN A 34 13.65 -5.16 -2.08
C GLN A 34 13.58 -4.87 -3.59
N ARG A 35 13.37 -5.90 -4.44
CA ARG A 35 13.19 -5.69 -5.88
C ARG A 35 11.96 -4.85 -6.21
N CYS A 36 10.85 -5.07 -5.52
CA CYS A 36 9.64 -4.25 -5.70
C CYS A 36 9.89 -2.78 -5.30
N ALA A 37 10.56 -2.54 -4.18
CA ALA A 37 10.89 -1.18 -3.74
C ALA A 37 11.82 -0.46 -4.73
N ASP A 38 12.82 -1.16 -5.28
CA ASP A 38 13.73 -0.60 -6.29
C ASP A 38 12.99 -0.27 -7.60
N GLN A 39 12.08 -1.15 -8.04
CA GLN A 39 11.24 -0.90 -9.21
C GLN A 39 10.30 0.30 -9.03
N GLN A 40 9.74 0.49 -7.83
CA GLN A 40 8.90 1.65 -7.53
C GLN A 40 9.66 2.95 -7.56
N LYS A 41 10.87 2.99 -6.97
CA LYS A 41 11.75 4.16 -7.04
C LYS A 41 12.10 4.51 -8.49
N ASN A 42 12.37 3.49 -9.32
CA ASN A 42 12.63 3.67 -10.74
C ASN A 42 11.41 4.19 -11.51
N LEU A 43 10.20 3.71 -11.18
CA LEU A 43 8.97 4.22 -11.79
C LEU A 43 8.70 5.68 -11.41
N ILE A 44 8.88 6.02 -10.13
CA ILE A 44 8.69 7.40 -9.65
C ILE A 44 9.68 8.34 -10.34
N SER A 45 10.95 7.95 -10.48
CA SER A 45 11.94 8.77 -11.21
C SER A 45 11.62 8.90 -12.70
N CYS A 46 11.09 7.85 -13.34
CA CYS A 46 10.57 7.94 -14.71
C CYS A 46 9.39 8.93 -14.81
N LEU A 47 8.49 8.99 -13.83
CA LEU A 47 7.38 9.97 -13.86
C LEU A 47 7.86 11.42 -13.84
N GLU A 48 8.99 11.69 -13.19
CA GLU A 48 9.56 13.04 -13.15
C GLU A 48 10.02 13.51 -14.54
N THR A 49 10.57 12.61 -15.36
CA THR A 49 11.08 12.91 -16.70
C THR A 49 10.00 13.01 -17.78
N LEU A 50 8.81 12.46 -17.54
CA LEU A 50 7.69 12.55 -18.49
C LEU A 50 7.15 13.98 -18.59
N ASN A 51 6.87 14.43 -19.81
CA ASN A 51 6.21 15.72 -20.06
C ASN A 51 4.68 15.61 -19.90
N ILE A 52 4.22 15.32 -18.67
CA ILE A 52 2.80 15.23 -18.33
C ILE A 52 2.42 16.28 -17.28
N PRO A 53 1.14 16.72 -17.23
CA PRO A 53 0.66 17.64 -16.23
C PRO A 53 1.01 17.22 -14.80
N LYS A 54 1.42 18.19 -13.97
CA LYS A 54 1.81 17.98 -12.56
C LYS A 54 0.77 17.21 -11.76
N ILE A 55 -0.51 17.47 -12.02
CA ILE A 55 -1.63 16.80 -11.38
C ILE A 55 -1.63 15.28 -11.62
N GLN A 56 -1.32 14.87 -12.85
CA GLN A 56 -1.25 13.45 -13.23
C GLN A 56 -0.02 12.79 -12.58
N LYS A 57 1.13 13.50 -12.53
CA LYS A 57 2.31 13.02 -11.81
C LYS A 57 2.00 12.75 -10.34
N ILE A 58 1.35 13.69 -9.65
CA ILE A 58 0.97 13.55 -8.24
C ILE A 58 0.09 12.31 -8.04
N MET A 59 -0.96 12.17 -8.85
CA MET A 59 -1.87 11.03 -8.78
C MET A 59 -1.14 9.70 -8.97
N MET A 60 -0.28 9.59 -9.99
CA MET A 60 0.47 8.36 -10.28
C MET A 60 1.46 8.04 -9.16
N THR A 61 2.20 9.04 -8.66
CA THR A 61 3.15 8.86 -7.56
C THR A 61 2.48 8.37 -6.28
N GLU A 62 1.32 8.93 -5.92
CA GLU A 62 0.58 8.51 -4.71
C GLU A 62 -0.02 7.11 -4.83
N CYS A 63 -0.43 6.71 -6.04
CA CYS A 63 -0.85 5.34 -6.32
C CYS A 63 0.33 4.34 -6.21
N LEU A 64 1.54 4.75 -6.58
CA LEU A 64 2.75 3.92 -6.49
C LEU A 64 3.31 3.80 -5.07
N LYS A 65 3.20 4.85 -4.24
CA LYS A 65 3.64 4.84 -2.83
C LYS A 65 2.85 3.84 -1.97
N SER A 66 1.59 3.61 -2.29
CA SER A 66 0.59 2.84 -1.54
C SER A 66 0.89 1.36 -1.32
N SER A 67 1.94 0.81 -1.91
CA SER A 67 2.16 -0.65 -1.91
C SER A 67 2.47 -1.24 -0.54
N SER A 68 2.79 -0.42 0.47
CA SER A 68 2.82 -0.86 1.87
C SER A 68 1.58 -0.35 2.61
N PRO A 69 0.80 -1.23 3.24
CA PRO A 69 -0.45 -0.86 3.92
C PRO A 69 -0.27 -0.16 5.27
N GLU A 70 0.95 -0.03 5.79
CA GLU A 70 1.18 0.37 7.19
C GLU A 70 1.45 1.86 7.41
N ASP A 71 1.87 2.61 6.38
CA ASP A 71 2.23 4.03 6.51
C ASP A 71 1.59 4.88 5.40
N SER A 72 0.26 4.95 5.38
CA SER A 72 -0.46 5.80 4.40
C SER A 72 -0.43 7.28 4.82
N ASP A 73 0.76 7.87 4.86
CA ASP A 73 0.94 9.32 4.96
C ASP A 73 0.67 9.94 3.58
N PHE A 74 -0.58 10.33 3.37
CA PHE A 74 -0.99 11.03 2.17
C PHE A 74 -0.42 12.45 2.18
N SER A 75 0.14 12.88 1.05
CA SER A 75 0.54 14.29 0.90
C SER A 75 -0.68 15.22 1.06
N GLU A 76 -0.44 16.44 1.54
CA GLU A 76 -1.50 17.45 1.71
C GLU A 76 -2.21 17.72 0.37
N THR A 77 -1.44 17.85 -0.71
CA THR A 77 -1.98 18.06 -2.06
C THR A 77 -2.88 16.90 -2.48
N TRP A 78 -2.49 15.65 -2.24
CA TRP A 78 -3.31 14.49 -2.57
C TRP A 78 -4.56 14.38 -1.72
N THR A 79 -4.46 14.76 -0.44
CA THR A 79 -5.59 14.84 0.48
C THR A 79 -6.61 15.86 -0.02
N PHE A 80 -6.15 17.04 -0.45
CA PHE A 80 -7.01 18.08 -1.00
C PHE A 80 -7.69 17.65 -2.30
N LEU A 81 -6.95 17.01 -3.22
CA LEU A 81 -7.52 16.47 -4.46
C LEU A 81 -8.55 15.37 -4.21
N SER A 82 -8.26 14.49 -3.25
CA SER A 82 -9.19 13.47 -2.78
C SER A 82 -10.45 14.09 -2.21
N LEU A 83 -10.33 15.21 -1.49
CA LEU A 83 -11.46 15.95 -0.95
C LEU A 83 -12.32 16.56 -2.08
N LEU A 84 -11.70 17.20 -3.08
CA LEU A 84 -12.40 17.73 -4.24
C LEU A 84 -13.15 16.63 -5.00
N LEU A 85 -12.50 15.50 -5.26
CA LEU A 85 -13.12 14.34 -5.90
C LEU A 85 -14.30 13.79 -5.08
N TYR A 86 -14.15 13.76 -3.75
CA TYR A 86 -15.21 13.32 -2.85
C TYR A 86 -16.39 14.30 -2.83
N ILE A 87 -16.16 15.62 -2.88
CA ILE A 87 -17.21 16.64 -2.96
C ILE A 87 -17.97 16.50 -4.29
N GLU A 88 -17.25 16.37 -5.40
CA GLU A 88 -17.82 16.30 -6.74
C GLU A 88 -18.67 15.03 -6.94
N SER A 89 -18.16 13.87 -6.49
CA SER A 89 -18.93 12.62 -6.54
C SER A 89 -18.52 11.65 -5.43
N PRO A 90 -19.23 11.66 -4.28
CA PRO A 90 -18.99 10.72 -3.20
C PRO A 90 -19.17 9.25 -3.63
N ARG A 91 -20.07 9.00 -4.59
CA ARG A 91 -20.33 7.66 -5.13
C ARG A 91 -19.14 7.15 -5.93
N THR A 92 -18.61 7.97 -6.84
CA THR A 92 -17.42 7.64 -7.63
C THR A 92 -16.22 7.44 -6.71
N TYR A 93 -16.03 8.33 -5.74
CA TYR A 93 -14.96 8.20 -4.74
C TYR A 93 -15.03 6.87 -3.99
N LYS A 94 -16.22 6.51 -3.48
CA LYS A 94 -16.44 5.23 -2.79
C LYS A 94 -16.17 4.04 -3.70
N TYR A 95 -16.59 4.10 -4.96
CA TYR A 95 -16.34 3.04 -5.93
C TYR A 95 -14.84 2.85 -6.18
N LEU A 96 -14.09 3.95 -6.37
CA LEU A 96 -12.64 3.91 -6.61
C LEU A 96 -11.88 3.36 -5.40
N LEU A 97 -12.30 3.75 -4.18
CA LEU A 97 -11.72 3.28 -2.93
C LEU A 97 -11.97 1.78 -2.69
N ILE A 98 -13.22 1.33 -2.82
CA ILE A 98 -13.60 -0.07 -2.54
C ILE A 98 -12.91 -1.04 -3.52
N ASN A 99 -12.86 -0.67 -4.79
CA ASN A 99 -12.23 -1.50 -5.82
C ASN A 99 -10.72 -1.34 -5.88
N LYS A 100 -10.11 -0.53 -4.99
CA LYS A 100 -8.66 -0.30 -4.92
C LYS A 100 -8.07 0.19 -6.26
N PHE A 101 -8.83 0.98 -7.03
CA PHE A 101 -8.33 1.59 -8.27
C PHE A 101 -7.30 2.69 -8.00
N MET A 102 -7.40 3.34 -6.84
CA MET A 102 -6.49 4.38 -6.39
C MET A 102 -6.24 4.28 -4.89
N ASN A 103 -5.08 4.76 -4.46
CA ASN A 103 -4.78 4.94 -3.05
C ASN A 103 -5.48 6.19 -2.51
N LEU A 104 -6.73 6.05 -2.12
CA LEU A 104 -7.55 7.15 -1.62
C LEU A 104 -7.63 7.11 -0.09
N PRO A 105 -7.61 8.26 0.60
CA PRO A 105 -7.86 8.27 2.03
C PRO A 105 -9.26 7.72 2.38
N PRO A 106 -9.43 7.17 3.60
CA PRO A 106 -10.73 6.65 4.02
C PRO A 106 -11.84 7.71 3.97
N ILE A 107 -13.07 7.31 3.62
CA ILE A 107 -14.24 8.21 3.60
C ILE A 107 -14.44 8.93 4.94
N LYS A 108 -14.13 8.26 6.06
CA LYS A 108 -14.18 8.86 7.41
C LYS A 108 -13.28 10.10 7.51
N THR A 109 -12.09 10.04 6.91
CA THR A 109 -11.14 11.14 6.84
C THR A 109 -11.69 12.31 6.03
N MET A 110 -12.28 12.05 4.87
CA MET A 110 -12.93 13.08 4.04
C MET A 110 -14.07 13.79 4.79
N LYS A 111 -14.95 13.02 5.43
CA LYS A 111 -16.05 13.58 6.23
C LYS A 111 -15.55 14.43 7.40
N ARG A 112 -14.48 14.00 8.06
CA ARG A 112 -13.84 14.76 9.16
C ARG A 112 -13.34 16.11 8.66
N TYR A 113 -12.65 16.15 7.52
CA TYR A 113 -12.18 17.41 6.94
C TYR A 113 -13.34 18.33 6.55
N LEU A 114 -14.39 17.81 5.92
CA LEU A 114 -15.56 18.63 5.59
C LEU A 114 -16.27 19.21 6.83
N HIS A 115 -16.34 18.45 7.94
CA HIS A 115 -16.93 18.95 9.19
C HIS A 115 -16.12 20.07 9.85
N GLN A 116 -14.81 20.15 9.58
CA GLN A 116 -13.96 21.22 10.10
C GLN A 116 -14.18 22.55 9.37
N ILE A 117 -14.77 22.50 8.17
CA ILE A 117 -15.16 23.70 7.43
C ILE A 117 -16.37 24.30 8.14
N LYS A 118 -16.11 25.26 9.04
CA LYS A 118 -17.16 26.11 9.62
C LYS A 118 -17.72 26.98 8.51
N ILE A 119 -18.86 26.59 7.99
CA ILE A 119 -19.69 27.52 7.22
C ILE A 119 -20.39 28.38 8.28
N GLU A 120 -19.79 29.51 8.63
CA GLU A 120 -20.56 30.55 9.32
C GLU A 120 -21.66 30.96 8.35
N CYS A 121 -22.88 30.54 8.66
CA CYS A 121 -24.09 30.92 7.95
C CYS A 121 -24.43 32.36 8.35
N GLN A 122 -23.53 33.29 8.01
CA GLN A 122 -23.74 34.73 8.11
C GLN A 122 -23.72 35.28 6.68
N PHE A 123 -24.78 34.99 5.94
CA PHE A 123 -25.20 35.74 4.77
C PHE A 123 -26.66 36.13 4.97
#